data_AF-A0A661HH00-F1
#
_entry.id   AF-A0A661HH00-F1
#
_cell.length_a   1.000
_cell.length_b   1.000
_cell.length_c   1.000
_cell.angle_alpha   90.00
_cell.angle_beta   90.00
_cell.angle_gamma   90.00
#
_symmetry.space_group_name_H-M   'P 1'
#
loop_
_entity.id
_entity.type
_entity.pdbx_description
1 polymer ?
#
loop_
_entity_poly.entity_id
_entity_poly.type
_entity_poly.pdbx_seq_one_letter_code
_entity_poly.pdbx_strand_id
1 'polypeptide(L)'
;HKSSSTGTVPFIVPDYKELALEYEPAFNVNNQRYAEIVAIMQKFIGESISYNEYYDYNEYANGVIPIKEVIKNWIYACKLGIKTFYYLNTDVNNGGAANQGCSSGGCTL
;
A
#
# COMPACT_ATOMS: atom_id res chain seq x y z
N HIS A 1 -7.37 -11.17 -7.77
CA HIS A 1 -7.15 -12.39 -8.56
C HIS A 1 -5.73 -12.41 -9.11
N LYS A 2 -5.12 -13.58 -9.30
CA LYS A 2 -3.80 -13.68 -9.95
C LYS A 2 -3.99 -14.09 -11.41
N SER A 3 -3.20 -13.50 -12.30
CA SER A 3 -3.25 -13.80 -13.73
C SER A 3 -2.33 -14.97 -14.06
N SER A 4 -2.82 -15.90 -14.87
CA SER A 4 -2.07 -16.96 -15.51
C SER A 4 -2.19 -16.82 -17.02
N SER A 5 -1.29 -17.46 -17.77
CA SER A 5 -1.37 -17.56 -19.24
C SER A 5 -2.72 -18.09 -19.73
N THR A 6 -3.37 -18.93 -18.93
CA THR A 6 -4.68 -19.55 -19.23
C THR A 6 -5.88 -18.76 -18.70
N GLY A 7 -5.65 -17.62 -18.00
CA GLY A 7 -6.71 -16.76 -17.48
C GLY A 7 -6.56 -16.38 -16.00
N THR A 8 -7.61 -15.77 -15.46
CA THR A 8 -7.66 -15.27 -14.08
C THR A 8 -8.00 -16.40 -13.11
N VAL A 9 -7.11 -16.64 -12.13
CA VAL A 9 -7.31 -17.69 -11.13
C VAL A 9 -7.81 -17.05 -9.81
N PRO A 10 -8.97 -17.49 -9.28
CA PRO A 10 -9.39 -17.09 -7.94
C PRO A 10 -8.46 -17.73 -6.89
N PHE A 11 -7.99 -16.91 -5.96
CA PHE A 11 -7.16 -17.37 -4.84
C PHE A 11 -7.84 -16.94 -3.55
N ILE A 12 -8.23 -17.90 -2.74
CA ILE A 12 -8.83 -17.68 -1.42
C ILE A 12 -7.70 -17.80 -0.38
N VAL A 13 -7.72 -16.94 0.63
CA VAL A 13 -6.75 -17.00 1.73
C VAL A 13 -6.89 -18.32 2.51
N PRO A 14 -5.80 -18.86 3.09
CA PRO A 14 -5.86 -20.04 3.93
C PRO A 14 -6.91 -19.91 5.05
N ASP A 15 -7.57 -21.02 5.39
CA ASP A 15 -8.51 -21.11 6.53
C ASP A 15 -9.58 -20.02 6.61
N TYR A 16 -10.01 -19.50 5.46
CA TYR A 16 -10.96 -18.39 5.36
C TYR A 16 -12.25 -18.60 6.17
N LYS A 17 -12.77 -19.83 6.23
CA LYS A 17 -14.03 -20.11 6.95
C LYS A 17 -13.96 -19.80 8.45
N GLU A 18 -12.78 -19.92 9.04
CA GLU A 18 -12.56 -19.77 10.48
C GLU A 18 -11.94 -18.40 10.80
N LEU A 19 -11.01 -17.94 9.95
CA LEU A 19 -10.20 -16.75 10.19
C LEU A 19 -10.66 -15.50 9.44
N ALA A 20 -11.83 -15.53 8.78
CA ALA A 20 -12.34 -14.39 7.98
C ALA A 20 -12.31 -13.05 8.73
N LEU A 21 -12.64 -13.06 10.02
CA LEU A 21 -12.69 -11.86 10.86
C LEU A 21 -11.33 -11.49 11.46
N GLU A 22 -10.37 -12.41 11.46
CA GLU A 22 -9.03 -12.21 12.02
C GLU A 22 -8.05 -11.66 10.98
N TYR A 23 -8.31 -11.86 9.69
CA TYR A 23 -7.50 -11.31 8.62
C TYR A 23 -7.69 -9.78 8.50
N GLU A 24 -6.58 -9.05 8.54
CA GLU A 24 -6.53 -7.62 8.23
C GLU A 24 -6.24 -7.44 6.72
N PRO A 25 -7.15 -6.85 5.92
CA PRO A 25 -6.89 -6.53 4.51
C PRO A 25 -5.76 -5.51 4.36
N ALA A 26 -4.99 -5.59 3.27
CA ALA A 26 -3.81 -4.74 3.07
C ALA A 26 -4.11 -3.23 3.10
N PHE A 27 -5.22 -2.79 2.51
CA PHE A 27 -5.61 -1.37 2.52
C PHE A 27 -6.18 -0.88 3.85
N ASN A 28 -6.52 -1.79 4.76
CA ASN A 28 -6.98 -1.42 6.11
C ASN A 28 -5.81 -1.26 7.09
N VAL A 29 -4.58 -1.57 6.67
CA VAL A 29 -3.41 -1.52 7.54
C VAL A 29 -2.95 -0.09 7.79
N ASN A 30 -2.61 0.24 9.03
CA ASN A 30 -1.94 1.49 9.33
C ASN A 30 -0.46 1.42 8.93
N ASN A 31 -0.01 2.27 7.98
CA ASN A 31 1.36 2.27 7.48
C ASN A 31 2.44 2.47 8.57
N GLN A 32 2.16 3.22 9.64
CA GLN A 32 3.13 3.40 10.73
C GLN A 32 3.29 2.13 11.56
N ARG A 33 2.17 1.48 11.92
CA ARG A 33 2.20 0.16 12.61
C ARG A 33 2.88 -0.90 11.74
N TYR A 34 2.61 -0.89 10.44
CA TYR A 34 3.26 -1.78 9.50
C TYR A 34 4.77 -1.55 9.42
N ALA A 35 5.22 -0.28 9.40
CA ALA A 35 6.63 0.08 9.45
C ALA A 35 7.33 -0.41 10.73
N GLU A 36 6.68 -0.34 11.89
CA GLU A 36 7.22 -0.87 13.15
C GLU A 36 7.49 -2.38 13.06
N ILE A 37 6.54 -3.14 12.54
CA ILE A 37 6.68 -4.59 12.36
C ILE A 37 7.85 -4.91 11.43
N VAL A 38 7.92 -4.22 10.29
CA VAL A 38 8.99 -4.42 9.30
C VAL A 38 10.36 -4.01 9.85
N ALA A 39 10.43 -2.94 10.65
CA ALA A 39 11.66 -2.52 11.29
C ALA A 39 12.15 -3.55 12.33
N ILE A 40 11.25 -4.17 13.08
CA ILE A 40 11.59 -5.28 13.99
C ILE A 40 12.20 -6.45 13.21
N MET A 41 11.63 -6.81 12.04
CA MET A 41 12.20 -7.84 11.18
C MET A 41 13.57 -7.42 10.63
N GLN A 42 13.71 -6.16 10.20
CA GLN A 42 14.92 -5.61 9.59
C GLN A 42 16.14 -5.68 10.52
N LYS A 43 15.92 -5.69 11.85
CA LYS A 43 16.98 -5.90 12.86
C LYS A 43 17.75 -7.21 12.65
N PHE A 44 17.09 -8.25 12.13
CA PHE A 44 17.67 -9.59 12.00
C PHE A 44 18.00 -9.95 10.53
N ILE A 45 17.61 -9.11 9.57
CA ILE A 45 17.83 -9.33 8.15
C ILE A 45 19.12 -8.62 7.71
N GLY A 46 20.07 -9.39 7.19
CA GLY A 46 21.35 -8.87 6.70
C GLY A 46 21.18 -7.89 5.54
N GLU A 47 20.30 -8.22 4.59
CA GLU A 47 19.97 -7.38 3.43
C GLU A 47 18.80 -6.43 3.77
N SER A 48 17.81 -6.30 2.87
CA SER A 48 16.68 -5.39 3.01
C SER A 48 15.35 -6.09 2.77
N ILE A 49 14.25 -5.47 3.20
CA ILE A 49 12.88 -5.90 2.93
C ILE A 49 12.28 -5.02 1.83
N SER A 50 11.53 -5.63 0.91
CA SER A 50 10.67 -4.92 -0.04
C SER A 50 9.45 -4.31 0.68
N TYR A 51 9.67 -3.25 1.44
CA TYR A 51 8.64 -2.56 2.22
C TYR A 51 7.69 -1.78 1.28
N ASN A 52 6.39 -2.01 1.44
CA ASN A 52 5.34 -1.35 0.67
C ASN A 52 4.51 -0.42 1.56
N GLU A 53 3.91 0.60 0.97
CA GLU A 53 2.90 1.41 1.64
C GLU A 53 1.55 1.25 0.94
N TYR A 54 0.46 1.46 1.68
CA TYR A 54 -0.91 1.33 1.17
C TYR A 54 -1.70 2.59 1.52
N TYR A 55 -2.31 3.21 0.53
CA TYR A 55 -3.16 4.39 0.72
C TYR A 55 -4.47 4.21 -0.04
N ASP A 56 -5.60 4.36 0.62
CA ASP A 56 -6.91 4.34 -0.03
C ASP A 56 -7.39 5.77 -0.27
N TYR A 57 -7.60 6.17 -1.53
CA TYR A 57 -8.10 7.50 -1.87
C TYR A 57 -9.50 7.77 -1.30
N ASN A 58 -10.28 6.72 -1.01
CA ASN A 58 -11.64 6.83 -0.49
C ASN A 58 -11.70 7.32 0.96
N GLU A 59 -10.61 7.18 1.70
CA GLU A 59 -10.52 7.66 3.10
C GLU A 59 -10.28 9.18 3.19
N TYR A 60 -9.97 9.84 2.08
CA TYR A 60 -9.64 11.26 2.06
C TYR A 60 -10.79 12.08 1.47
N ALA A 61 -11.20 13.13 2.19
CA ALA A 61 -12.40 13.94 1.90
C ALA A 61 -12.48 14.54 0.48
N ASN A 62 -11.34 14.70 -0.21
CA ASN A 62 -11.26 15.25 -1.57
C ASN A 62 -10.76 14.22 -2.61
N GLY A 63 -10.60 12.95 -2.24
CA GLY A 63 -9.94 11.97 -3.08
C GLY A 63 -8.50 12.36 -3.41
N VAL A 64 -7.83 13.08 -2.51
CA VAL A 64 -6.43 13.50 -2.64
C VAL A 64 -5.69 13.11 -1.36
N ILE A 65 -4.68 12.26 -1.51
CA ILE A 65 -3.78 11.89 -0.41
C ILE A 65 -2.85 13.09 -0.12
N PRO A 66 -2.84 13.65 1.09
CA PRO A 66 -1.96 14.76 1.43
C PRO A 66 -0.49 14.33 1.37
N ILE A 67 0.32 14.97 0.52
CA ILE A 67 1.76 14.65 0.40
C ILE A 67 2.51 14.76 1.74
N LYS A 68 2.06 15.66 2.62
CA LYS A 68 2.61 15.82 3.98
C LYS A 68 2.51 14.53 4.80
N GLU A 69 1.45 13.75 4.61
CA GLU A 69 1.24 12.48 5.30
C GLU A 69 2.21 11.42 4.78
N VAL A 70 2.32 11.29 3.45
CA VAL A 70 3.25 10.35 2.80
C VAL A 70 4.69 10.63 3.24
N ILE A 71 5.11 11.91 3.21
CA ILE A 71 6.46 12.30 3.65
C ILE A 71 6.66 12.00 5.14
N LYS A 72 5.65 12.23 5.98
CA LYS A 72 5.73 11.92 7.42
C LYS A 72 5.93 10.42 7.64
N ASN A 73 5.19 9.57 6.95
CA ASN A 73 5.31 8.11 7.05
C ASN A 73 6.68 7.65 6.54
N TRP A 74 7.16 8.23 5.43
CA TRP A 74 8.47 7.94 4.89
C TRP A 74 9.60 8.29 5.87
N ILE A 75 9.59 9.50 6.44
CA ILE A 75 10.58 9.93 7.45
C ILE A 75 10.50 9.04 8.69
N TYR A 76 9.30 8.65 9.10
CA TYR A 76 9.09 7.76 10.23
C TYR A 76 9.67 6.35 9.97
N ALA A 77 9.43 5.77 8.80
CA ALA A 77 10.02 4.50 8.39
C ALA A 77 11.55 4.55 8.32
N CYS A 78 12.12 5.64 7.77
CA CYS A 78 13.57 5.90 7.80
C CYS A 78 14.11 5.97 9.23
N LYS A 79 13.40 6.63 10.15
CA LYS A 79 13.78 6.73 11.57
C LYS A 79 13.83 5.36 12.25
N LEU A 80 12.96 4.44 11.87
CA LEU A 80 12.93 3.07 12.40
C LEU A 80 14.02 2.15 11.83
N GLY A 81 14.75 2.60 10.79
CA GLY A 81 15.84 1.84 10.18
C GLY A 81 15.42 0.92 9.03
N ILE A 82 14.26 1.17 8.41
CA ILE A 82 13.88 0.52 7.15
C ILE A 82 14.87 0.95 6.06
N LYS A 83 15.42 -0.03 5.33
CA LYS A 83 16.51 0.19 4.36
C LYS A 83 16.01 0.51 2.95
N THR A 84 14.91 -0.10 2.50
CA THR A 84 14.37 0.11 1.14
C THR A 84 12.86 0.20 1.12
N PHE A 85 12.33 1.02 0.20
CA PHE A 85 10.91 1.13 -0.13
C PHE A 85 10.70 0.55 -1.52
N TYR A 86 9.61 -0.17 -1.73
CA TYR A 86 9.34 -0.88 -2.99
C TYR A 86 8.14 -0.28 -3.73
N TYR A 87 6.91 -0.62 -3.33
CA TYR A 87 5.70 -0.02 -3.92
C TYR A 87 4.97 0.88 -2.95
N LEU A 88 4.40 1.95 -3.50
CA LEU A 88 3.32 2.70 -2.89
C LEU A 88 2.03 2.33 -3.61
N ASN A 89 1.22 1.50 -2.96
CA ASN A 89 -0.04 1.02 -3.51
C ASN A 89 -1.13 2.03 -3.20
N THR A 90 -1.93 2.35 -4.22
CA THR A 90 -3.10 3.21 -4.05
C THR A 90 -4.36 2.50 -4.50
N ASP A 91 -5.42 2.53 -3.67
CA ASP A 91 -6.74 2.09 -4.09
C ASP A 91 -7.49 3.28 -4.70
N VAL A 92 -7.85 3.13 -5.98
CA VAL A 92 -8.54 4.14 -6.80
C VAL A 92 -9.96 3.70 -7.18
N ASN A 93 -10.51 2.67 -6.54
CA ASN A 93 -11.80 2.04 -6.89
C ASN A 93 -12.98 3.02 -7.04
N ASN A 94 -12.90 4.25 -6.50
CA ASN A 94 -13.93 5.28 -6.61
C ASN A 94 -13.49 6.54 -7.41
N GLY A 95 -12.51 6.42 -8.31
CA GLY A 95 -12.13 7.50 -9.24
C GLY A 95 -11.02 8.44 -8.75
N GLY A 96 -10.32 8.08 -7.66
CA GLY A 96 -9.29 8.91 -7.01
C GLY A 96 -8.01 9.21 -7.82
N ALA A 97 -7.86 8.66 -9.03
CA ALA A 97 -6.78 9.02 -9.95
C ALA A 97 -7.26 9.69 -11.26
N ALA A 98 -8.58 9.86 -11.44
CA ALA A 98 -9.16 10.25 -12.72
C ALA A 98 -10.09 11.46 -12.57
N ASN A 99 -9.53 12.66 -12.36
CA ASN A 99 -10.11 13.94 -12.82
C ASN A 99 -9.28 15.20 -12.47
N GLN A 100 -7.95 15.12 -12.47
CA GLN A 100 -7.12 16.33 -12.65
C GLN A 100 -6.44 16.19 -14.00
N GLY A 101 -7.24 16.35 -15.06
CA GLY A 101 -6.72 16.56 -16.40
C GLY A 101 -5.75 17.74 -16.36
N CYS A 102 -4.47 17.45 -16.53
CA CYS A 102 -3.46 18.48 -16.71
C CYS A 102 -3.91 19.36 -17.88
N SER A 103 -4.14 20.65 -17.64
CA SER A 103 -4.59 21.62 -18.66
C SER A 103 -3.62 21.76 -19.85
N SER A 104 -2.47 21.07 -19.83
CA SER A 104 -1.49 21.05 -20.93
C SER A 104 -1.47 19.75 -21.76
N GLY A 105 -2.43 18.84 -21.58
CA GLY A 105 -2.63 17.70 -22.50
C GLY A 105 -1.52 16.64 -22.55
N GLY A 106 -0.61 16.61 -21.57
CA GLY A 106 0.53 15.69 -21.56
C GLY A 106 0.33 14.38 -20.78
N CYS A 107 -0.78 14.21 -20.06
CA CYS A 107 -0.99 13.08 -19.16
C CYS A 107 -2.39 12.48 -19.36
N THR A 108 -2.52 11.69 -20.42
CA THR A 108 -3.53 10.63 -20.56
C THR A 108 -2.82 9.43 -21.19
N LEU A 109 -2.45 8.45 -20.36
CA LEU A 109 -2.16 7.07 -20.76
C LEU A 109 -2.91 6.15 -19.81
#